data_AF-A0A9D1CE03-F1
#
_entry.id   AF-A0A9D1CE03-F1
#
_cell.length_a   1.000
_cell.length_b   1.000
_cell.length_c   1.000
_cell.angle_alpha   90.00
_cell.angle_beta   90.00
_cell.angle_gamma   90.00
#
_symmetry.space_group_name_H-M   'P 1'
#
loop_
_entity.id
_entity.type
_entity.pdbx_description
1 polymer ?
#
loop_
_entity_poly.entity_id
_entity_poly.type
_entity_poly.pdbx_seq_one_letter_code
_entity_poly.pdbx_strand_id
1 'polypeptide(L)'
;MKIITNRNFSLLFIVLLASIVLISLYYSSLLVIDYQEKESRTEHIELIMKLDTLLNSIEEEQLYSAVYLGTKEKKDLDKVKTNRNLVNIEIATLLKELDKNSIYLPHQERLNTLFQNIYHTRLLIDKAKQSYHSILIENHYKKIINPIIELITQLMDNVSLT
;
A
#
# COMPACT_ATOMS: atom_id res chain seq x y z
N MET A 1 45.36 -46.50 24.15
CA MET A 1 44.20 -46.72 23.26
C MET A 1 44.61 -46.25 21.87
N LYS A 2 44.89 -47.15 20.91
CA LYS A 2 45.31 -46.78 19.55
C LYS A 2 44.06 -46.58 18.69
N ILE A 3 43.78 -45.35 18.28
CA ILE A 3 42.75 -45.07 17.28
C ILE A 3 43.29 -45.58 15.95
N ILE A 4 42.73 -46.69 15.45
CA ILE A 4 43.05 -47.20 14.12
C ILE A 4 42.35 -46.28 13.13
N THR A 5 43.09 -45.36 12.52
CA THR A 5 42.60 -44.43 11.50
C THR A 5 42.26 -45.20 10.23
N ASN A 6 41.02 -45.67 10.12
CA ASN A 6 40.51 -46.20 8.86
C ASN A 6 40.13 -45.02 7.97
N ARG A 7 40.99 -44.73 6.98
CA ARG A 7 40.81 -43.64 5.99
C ARG A 7 39.41 -43.66 5.35
N ASN A 8 38.85 -44.84 5.09
CA ASN A 8 37.54 -44.98 4.48
C ASN A 8 36.41 -44.58 5.44
N PHE A 9 36.55 -44.90 6.74
CA PHE A 9 35.57 -44.50 7.76
C PHE A 9 35.57 -42.98 7.98
N SER A 10 36.75 -42.36 8.02
CA SER A 10 36.87 -40.90 8.10
C SER A 10 36.26 -40.20 6.89
N LEU A 11 36.44 -40.75 5.69
CA LEU A 11 35.90 -40.19 4.45
C LEU A 11 34.37 -40.31 4.42
N LEU A 12 33.82 -41.46 4.81
CA LEU A 12 32.36 -41.65 4.96
C LEU A 12 31.76 -40.65 5.96
N PHE A 13 32.42 -40.44 7.09
CA PHE A 13 31.96 -39.48 8.10
C PHE A 13 31.95 -38.04 7.56
N ILE A 14 32.98 -37.64 6.81
CA ILE A 14 33.05 -36.32 6.16
C ILE A 14 31.95 -36.16 5.12
N VAL A 15 31.71 -37.18 4.28
CA VAL A 15 30.62 -37.14 3.28
C VAL A 15 29.26 -37.02 3.96
N LEU A 16 29.03 -37.78 5.03
CA LEU A 16 27.77 -37.74 5.77
C LEU A 16 27.54 -36.37 6.42
N LEU A 17 28.56 -35.77 7.04
CA LEU A 17 28.49 -34.41 7.56
C LEU A 17 28.24 -33.38 6.45
N ALA A 18 28.93 -33.49 5.32
CA ALA A 18 28.74 -32.59 4.18
C ALA A 18 27.31 -32.70 3.62
N SER A 19 26.75 -33.92 3.53
CA SER A 19 25.37 -34.14 3.13
C SER A 19 24.38 -33.50 4.10
N ILE A 20 24.57 -33.65 5.42
CA ILE A 20 23.71 -33.00 6.43
C ILE A 20 23.76 -31.48 6.30
N VAL A 21 24.96 -30.90 6.15
CA VAL A 21 25.12 -29.45 5.98
C VAL A 21 24.42 -28.97 4.72
N LEU A 22 24.60 -29.66 3.58
CA LEU A 22 23.93 -29.29 2.32
C LEU A 22 22.41 -29.37 2.42
N ILE A 23 21.88 -30.43 3.04
CA ILE A 23 20.44 -30.58 3.29
C ILE A 23 19.93 -29.45 4.19
N SER A 24 20.66 -29.13 5.26
CA SER A 24 20.29 -28.05 6.17
C SER A 24 20.29 -26.68 5.49
N LEU A 25 21.29 -26.41 4.63
CA LEU A 25 21.35 -25.17 3.84
C LEU A 25 20.18 -25.08 2.86
N TYR A 26 19.86 -26.19 2.19
CA TYR A 26 18.72 -26.24 1.28
C TYR A 26 17.40 -25.92 1.99
N TYR A 27 17.10 -26.60 3.11
CA TYR A 27 15.88 -26.30 3.88
C TYR A 27 15.88 -24.89 4.48
N SER A 28 17.03 -24.39 4.93
CA SER A 28 17.15 -23.01 5.40
C SER A 28 16.83 -22.01 4.29
N SER A 29 17.25 -22.28 3.05
CA SER A 29 16.94 -21.41 1.92
C SER A 29 15.45 -21.40 1.58
N LEU A 30 14.78 -22.56 1.65
CA LEU A 30 13.32 -22.64 1.48
C LEU A 30 12.57 -21.85 2.57
N LEU A 31 13.02 -21.94 3.83
CA LEU A 31 12.44 -21.17 4.93
C LEU A 31 12.61 -19.66 4.74
N VAL A 32 13.77 -19.22 4.22
CA VAL A 32 14.01 -17.80 3.93
C VAL A 32 13.06 -17.32 2.83
N ILE A 33 12.86 -18.11 1.77
CA ILE A 33 11.94 -17.78 0.68
C ILE A 33 10.49 -17.68 1.20
N ASP A 34 10.01 -18.67 1.95
CA ASP A 34 8.67 -18.67 2.54
C ASP A 34 8.46 -17.48 3.49
N TYR A 35 9.49 -17.11 4.27
CA TYR A 35 9.44 -15.94 5.12
C TYR A 35 9.31 -14.64 4.32
N GLN A 36 10.14 -14.46 3.28
CA GLN A 36 10.09 -13.27 2.42
C GLN A 36 8.75 -13.14 1.69
N GLU A 37 8.16 -14.25 1.25
CA GLU A 37 6.82 -14.25 0.65
C GLU A 37 5.75 -13.82 1.65
N LYS A 38 5.78 -14.33 2.88
CA LYS A 38 4.83 -13.94 3.93
C LYS A 38 4.99 -12.49 4.37
N GLU A 39 6.22 -12.01 4.48
CA GLU A 39 6.53 -10.61 4.77
C GLU A 39 5.95 -9.70 3.68
N SER A 40 6.25 -9.98 2.41
CA SER A 40 5.71 -9.24 1.28
C SER A 40 4.17 -9.24 1.24
N ARG A 41 3.50 -10.39 1.48
CA ARG A 41 2.03 -10.44 1.56
C ARG A 41 1.48 -9.55 2.67
N THR A 42 2.13 -9.57 3.84
CA THR A 42 1.73 -8.76 4.99
C THR A 42 1.81 -7.27 4.65
N GLU A 43 2.88 -6.86 3.98
CA GLU A 43 3.09 -5.48 3.53
C GLU A 43 2.03 -5.06 2.49
N HIS A 44 1.71 -5.92 1.51
CA HIS A 44 0.63 -5.64 0.54
C HIS A 44 -0.74 -5.47 1.22
N ILE A 45 -1.07 -6.32 2.20
CA ILE A 45 -2.31 -6.20 2.99
C ILE A 45 -2.32 -4.88 3.76
N GLU A 46 -1.20 -4.50 4.37
CA GLU A 46 -1.09 -3.23 5.09
C GLU A 46 -1.30 -2.02 4.16
N LEU A 47 -0.71 -2.05 2.95
CA LEU A 47 -0.94 -1.01 1.95
C LEU A 47 -2.42 -0.94 1.55
N ILE A 48 -3.07 -2.07 1.31
CA ILE A 48 -4.51 -2.13 0.98
C ILE A 48 -5.34 -1.49 2.10
N MET A 49 -5.08 -1.83 3.35
CA MET A 49 -5.82 -1.26 4.50
C MET A 49 -5.65 0.26 4.61
N LYS A 50 -4.45 0.78 4.32
CA LYS A 50 -4.20 2.23 4.29
C LYS A 50 -4.92 2.92 3.14
N LEU A 51 -4.94 2.29 1.96
CA LEU A 51 -5.68 2.81 0.80
C LEU A 51 -7.19 2.82 1.04
N ASP A 52 -7.73 1.80 1.70
CA ASP A 52 -9.15 1.75 2.10
C ASP A 52 -9.49 2.86 3.12
N THR A 53 -8.62 3.08 4.11
CA THR A 53 -8.79 4.17 5.09
C THR A 53 -8.76 5.55 4.41
N LEU A 54 -7.83 5.75 3.48
CA LEU A 54 -7.76 6.96 2.67
C LEU A 54 -9.02 7.14 1.82
N LEU A 55 -9.52 6.06 1.21
CA LEU A 55 -10.73 6.07 0.38
C LEU A 55 -11.94 6.54 1.20
N ASN A 56 -12.16 5.93 2.37
CA ASN A 56 -13.25 6.31 3.28
C ASN A 56 -13.16 7.80 3.67
N SER A 57 -11.96 8.29 3.95
CA SER A 57 -11.74 9.71 4.30
C SER A 57 -12.04 10.65 3.13
N ILE A 58 -11.69 10.26 1.90
CA ILE A 58 -11.99 11.02 0.68
C ILE A 58 -13.49 11.07 0.42
N GLU A 59 -14.20 9.95 0.58
CA GLU A 59 -15.66 9.90 0.42
C GLU A 59 -16.36 10.81 1.44
N GLU A 60 -15.87 10.84 2.68
CA GLU A 60 -16.39 11.76 3.69
C GLU A 60 -16.10 13.23 3.33
N GLU A 61 -14.89 13.56 2.86
CA GLU A 61 -14.58 14.89 2.34
C GLU A 61 -15.50 15.28 1.17
N GLN A 62 -15.78 14.34 0.25
CA GLN A 62 -16.68 14.53 -0.88
C GLN A 62 -18.07 14.91 -0.42
N LEU A 63 -18.61 14.16 0.55
CA LEU A 63 -19.95 14.35 1.08
C LEU A 63 -20.10 15.77 1.66
N TYR A 64 -19.17 16.19 2.52
CA TYR A 64 -19.23 17.54 3.08
C TYR A 64 -18.99 18.63 2.05
N SER A 65 -18.15 18.37 1.05
CA SER A 65 -17.95 19.30 -0.06
C SER A 65 -19.23 19.47 -0.87
N ALA A 66 -19.98 18.39 -1.10
CA ALA A 66 -21.28 18.44 -1.78
C ALA A 66 -22.31 19.25 -0.97
N VAL A 67 -22.39 19.01 0.34
CA VAL A 67 -23.27 19.78 1.24
C VAL A 67 -22.92 21.26 1.20
N TYR A 68 -21.65 21.61 1.36
CA TYR A 68 -21.20 23.01 1.32
C TYR A 68 -21.50 23.68 -0.02
N LEU A 69 -21.32 22.99 -1.15
CA LEU A 69 -21.65 23.55 -2.46
C LEU A 69 -23.15 23.83 -2.61
N GLY A 70 -24.01 23.04 -1.97
CA GLY A 70 -25.46 23.23 -1.95
C GLY A 70 -25.93 24.33 -0.98
N THR A 71 -25.38 24.38 0.23
CA THR A 71 -25.83 25.31 1.28
C THR A 71 -25.11 26.66 1.25
N LYS A 72 -23.82 26.64 0.89
CA LYS A 72 -22.87 27.78 1.00
C LYS A 72 -22.77 28.35 2.41
N GLU A 73 -23.16 27.59 3.43
CA GLU A 73 -23.10 28.03 4.82
C GLU A 73 -21.69 27.88 5.40
N LYS A 74 -21.29 28.85 6.24
CA LYS A 74 -19.97 28.83 6.90
C LYS A 74 -19.74 27.57 7.74
N LYS A 75 -20.78 27.08 8.43
CA LYS A 75 -20.70 25.86 9.25
C LYS A 75 -20.31 24.62 8.43
N ASP A 76 -20.76 24.55 7.17
CA ASP A 76 -20.48 23.43 6.28
C ASP A 76 -19.09 23.57 5.66
N LEU A 77 -18.64 24.80 5.39
CA LEU A 77 -17.25 25.06 5.02
C LEU A 77 -16.26 24.60 6.11
N ASP A 78 -16.58 24.81 7.38
CA ASP A 78 -15.73 24.37 8.48
C ASP A 78 -15.64 22.84 8.54
N LYS A 79 -16.73 22.11 8.25
CA LYS A 79 -16.70 20.64 8.10
C LYS A 79 -15.83 20.18 6.93
N VAL A 80 -15.90 20.86 5.79
CA VAL A 80 -15.03 20.58 4.64
C VAL A 80 -13.56 20.72 5.03
N LYS A 81 -13.19 21.79 5.74
CA LYS A 81 -11.81 22.01 6.19
C LYS A 81 -11.33 20.92 7.14
N THR A 82 -12.16 20.51 8.10
CA THR A 82 -11.83 19.43 9.03
C THR A 82 -11.53 18.13 8.28
N ASN A 83 -12.39 17.74 7.34
CA ASN A 83 -12.21 16.49 6.59
C ASN A 83 -11.04 16.54 5.62
N ARG A 84 -10.78 17.69 5.00
CA ARG A 84 -9.54 17.91 4.21
C ARG A 84 -8.30 17.66 5.05
N ASN A 85 -8.31 18.08 6.32
CA ASN A 85 -7.19 17.86 7.22
C ASN A 85 -7.01 16.37 7.54
N LEU A 86 -8.10 15.62 7.76
CA LEU A 86 -8.05 14.16 7.95
C LEU A 86 -7.45 13.47 6.72
N VAL A 87 -7.94 13.78 5.52
CA VAL A 87 -7.38 13.24 4.27
C VAL A 87 -5.90 13.61 4.11
N ASN A 88 -5.49 14.83 4.49
CA ASN A 88 -4.07 15.21 4.44
C ASN A 88 -3.20 14.40 5.41
N ILE A 89 -3.73 14.08 6.60
CA ILE A 89 -3.04 13.23 7.58
C ILE A 89 -2.87 11.81 7.03
N GLU A 90 -3.91 11.25 6.42
CA GLU A 90 -3.86 9.93 5.79
C GLU A 90 -2.88 9.90 4.62
N ILE A 91 -2.90 10.91 3.74
CA ILE A 91 -1.93 11.04 2.63
C ILE A 91 -0.50 11.12 3.16
N ALA A 92 -0.25 11.95 4.18
CA ALA A 92 1.09 12.08 4.76
C ALA A 92 1.57 10.77 5.41
N THR A 93 0.67 10.05 6.07
CA THR A 93 0.95 8.73 6.65
C THR A 93 1.28 7.73 5.56
N LEU A 94 0.50 7.69 4.48
CA LEU A 94 0.75 6.81 3.34
C LEU A 94 2.09 7.13 2.66
N LEU A 95 2.39 8.40 2.38
CA LEU A 95 3.66 8.83 1.78
C LEU A 95 4.87 8.39 2.61
N LYS A 96 4.82 8.56 3.94
CA LYS A 96 5.91 8.14 4.84
C LYS A 96 6.16 6.63 4.77
N GLU A 97 5.14 5.85 4.50
CA GLU A 97 5.22 4.39 4.41
C GLU A 97 5.73 3.95 3.03
N LEU A 98 5.33 4.65 1.97
CA LEU A 98 5.90 4.49 0.62
C LEU A 98 7.42 4.72 0.63
N ASP A 99 7.89 5.73 1.37
CA ASP A 99 9.32 6.07 1.44
C ASP A 99 10.15 5.05 2.23
N LYS A 100 9.52 4.29 3.15
CA LYS A 100 10.22 3.29 3.98
C LYS A 100 10.40 1.96 3.28
N ASN A 101 9.51 1.61 2.35
CA ASN A 101 9.44 0.27 1.81
C ASN A 101 9.59 0.28 0.28
N SER A 102 10.70 -0.30 -0.19
CA SER A 102 11.02 -0.40 -1.61
C SER A 102 9.99 -1.19 -2.43
N ILE A 103 9.21 -2.07 -1.79
CA ILE A 103 8.14 -2.84 -2.46
C ILE A 103 7.07 -1.90 -3.03
N TYR A 104 6.90 -0.71 -2.46
CA TYR A 104 5.88 0.25 -2.92
C TYR A 104 6.38 1.24 -3.98
N LEU A 105 7.66 1.23 -4.34
CA LEU A 105 8.23 2.08 -5.40
C LEU A 105 7.43 2.03 -6.71
N PRO A 106 6.96 0.87 -7.19
CA PRO A 106 6.17 0.80 -8.43
C PRO A 106 4.83 1.56 -8.36
N HIS A 107 4.31 1.81 -7.15
CA HIS A 107 3.01 2.46 -6.94
C HIS A 107 3.14 3.95 -6.61
N GLN A 108 4.34 4.44 -6.31
CA GLN A 108 4.58 5.80 -5.81
C GLN A 108 4.18 6.88 -6.83
N GLU A 109 4.50 6.70 -8.12
CA GLU A 109 4.12 7.65 -9.18
C GLU A 109 2.60 7.77 -9.33
N ARG A 110 1.89 6.63 -9.29
CA ARG A 110 0.44 6.57 -9.39
C ARG A 110 -0.22 7.26 -8.20
N LEU A 111 0.29 7.03 -6.99
CA LEU A 111 -0.21 7.65 -5.76
C LEU A 111 0.09 9.16 -5.72
N ASN A 112 1.26 9.60 -6.19
CA ASN A 112 1.57 11.03 -6.31
C ASN A 112 0.62 11.73 -7.28
N THR A 113 0.33 11.11 -8.42
CA THR A 113 -0.65 11.63 -9.39
C THR A 113 -2.05 11.75 -8.76
N LEU A 114 -2.44 10.75 -7.97
CA LEU A 114 -3.70 10.78 -7.22
C LEU A 114 -3.75 11.96 -6.23
N PHE A 115 -2.70 12.17 -5.44
CA PHE A 115 -2.65 13.28 -4.46
C PHE A 115 -2.73 14.66 -5.15
N GLN A 116 -2.10 14.80 -6.32
CA GLN A 116 -2.24 16.00 -7.14
C GLN A 116 -3.69 16.19 -7.63
N ASN A 117 -4.36 15.12 -8.06
CA ASN A 117 -5.77 15.18 -8.48
C ASN A 117 -6.71 15.58 -7.34
N ILE A 118 -6.47 15.09 -6.11
CA ILE A 118 -7.20 15.50 -4.90
C ILE A 118 -7.02 17.00 -4.68
N TYR A 119 -5.78 17.49 -4.70
CA TYR A 119 -5.48 18.91 -4.53
C TYR A 119 -6.17 19.77 -5.60
N HIS A 120 -6.09 19.38 -6.87
CA HIS A 120 -6.73 20.10 -7.96
C HIS A 120 -8.26 20.13 -7.83
N THR A 121 -8.88 19.04 -7.38
CA THR A 121 -10.32 18.98 -7.17
C THR A 121 -10.76 19.94 -6.06
N ARG A 122 -10.02 20.02 -4.96
CA ARG A 122 -10.26 20.99 -3.88
C ARG A 122 -10.20 22.44 -4.37
N LEU A 123 -9.22 22.77 -5.23
CA LEU A 123 -9.14 24.10 -5.85
C LEU A 123 -10.35 24.45 -6.72
N LEU A 124 -10.96 23.46 -7.37
CA LEU A 124 -12.17 23.68 -8.17
C LEU A 124 -13.39 23.94 -7.27
N ILE A 125 -13.50 23.20 -6.15
CA ILE A 125 -14.53 23.42 -5.11
C ILE A 125 -14.39 24.82 -4.53
N ASP A 126 -13.18 25.22 -4.12
CA ASP A 126 -12.92 26.51 -3.47
C ASP A 126 -13.21 27.70 -4.39
N LYS A 127 -12.96 27.53 -5.68
CA LYS A 127 -13.21 28.58 -6.68
C LYS A 127 -14.64 28.56 -7.21
N ALA A 128 -15.47 27.57 -6.84
CA ALA A 128 -16.82 27.32 -7.36
C ALA A 128 -16.91 27.44 -8.90
N LYS A 129 -15.81 27.11 -9.60
CA LYS A 129 -15.59 27.47 -11.01
C LYS A 129 -16.32 26.57 -12.00
N GLN A 130 -16.83 25.42 -11.55
CA GLN A 130 -17.47 24.43 -12.39
C GLN A 130 -18.78 23.94 -11.76
N SER A 131 -19.64 23.32 -12.58
CA SER A 131 -20.91 22.78 -12.11
C SER A 131 -20.69 21.64 -11.13
N TYR A 132 -21.58 21.54 -10.13
CA TYR A 132 -21.62 20.49 -9.10
C TYR A 132 -21.37 19.07 -9.66
N HIS A 133 -21.98 18.77 -10.81
CA HIS A 133 -21.84 17.48 -11.50
C HIS A 133 -20.39 17.18 -11.94
N SER A 134 -19.71 18.16 -12.55
CA SER A 134 -18.34 17.98 -13.04
C SER A 134 -17.31 17.81 -11.91
N ILE A 135 -17.53 18.46 -10.76
CA ILE A 135 -16.62 18.39 -9.62
C ILE A 135 -16.76 17.07 -8.89
N LEU A 136 -18.00 16.66 -8.58
CA LEU A 136 -18.24 15.49 -7.72
C LEU A 136 -18.26 14.17 -8.48
N ILE A 137 -18.76 14.14 -9.71
CA ILE A 137 -18.89 12.87 -10.45
C ILE A 137 -17.69 12.67 -11.37
N GLU A 138 -17.30 13.65 -12.18
CA GLU A 138 -16.19 13.43 -13.11
C GLU A 138 -14.82 13.51 -12.45
N ASN A 139 -14.55 14.53 -11.63
CA ASN A 139 -13.23 14.66 -11.02
C ASN A 139 -13.06 13.71 -9.82
N HIS A 140 -14.06 13.58 -8.95
CA HIS A 140 -13.92 12.71 -7.77
C HIS A 140 -13.95 11.23 -8.11
N TYR A 141 -15.00 10.75 -8.78
CA TYR A 141 -15.09 9.31 -9.06
C TYR A 141 -14.02 8.85 -10.05
N LYS A 142 -13.90 9.48 -11.23
CA LYS A 142 -13.01 8.97 -12.29
C LYS A 142 -11.52 9.19 -11.99
N LYS A 143 -11.14 10.30 -11.33
CA LYS A 143 -9.71 10.66 -11.15
C LYS A 143 -9.16 10.39 -9.74
N ILE A 144 -10.02 10.08 -8.78
CA ILE A 144 -9.60 9.83 -7.39
C ILE A 144 -10.10 8.46 -6.92
N ILE A 145 -11.40 8.22 -6.84
CA ILE A 145 -11.95 6.96 -6.30
C ILE A 145 -11.58 5.75 -7.16
N ASN A 146 -11.87 5.80 -8.46
CA ASN A 146 -11.62 4.66 -9.36
C ASN A 146 -10.13 4.27 -9.43
N PRO A 147 -9.17 5.21 -9.53
CA PRO A 147 -7.75 4.86 -9.45
C PRO A 147 -7.31 4.20 -8.15
N ILE A 148 -7.92 4.53 -6.99
CA ILE A 148 -7.65 3.85 -5.72
C ILE A 148 -8.19 2.42 -5.77
N ILE A 149 -9.44 2.24 -6.20
CA ILE A 149 -10.07 0.93 -6.33
C ILE A 149 -9.26 0.04 -7.27
N GLU A 150 -8.88 0.55 -8.44
CA GLU A 150 -8.04 -0.19 -9.39
C GLU A 150 -6.68 -0.60 -8.80
N LEU A 151 -6.08 0.26 -7.97
CA LEU A 151 -4.84 -0.07 -7.28
C LEU A 151 -5.06 -1.16 -6.22
N ILE A 152 -6.13 -1.07 -5.44
CA ILE A 152 -6.50 -2.10 -4.45
C ILE A 152 -6.72 -3.45 -5.15
N THR A 153 -7.47 -3.48 -6.24
CA THR A 153 -7.73 -4.71 -7.01
C THR A 153 -6.42 -5.32 -7.53
N GLN A 154 -5.52 -4.51 -8.09
CA GLN A 154 -4.21 -4.99 -8.54
C GLN A 154 -3.36 -5.58 -7.40
N LEU A 155 -3.38 -4.95 -6.22
CA LEU A 155 -2.68 -5.45 -5.05
C LEU A 155 -3.29 -6.77 -4.55
N MET A 156 -4.62 -6.91 -4.58
CA MET A 156 -5.32 -8.15 -4.22
C MET A 156 -5.03 -9.30 -5.18
N ASP A 157 -4.96 -9.03 -6.48
CA ASP A 157 -4.58 -10.03 -7.49
C ASP A 157 -3.16 -10.55 -7.24
N ASN A 158 -2.22 -9.67 -6.89
CA ASN A 158 -0.84 -10.06 -6.54
C ASN A 158 -0.76 -10.90 -5.25
N VAL A 159 -1.63 -10.62 -4.27
CA VAL A 159 -1.72 -11.38 -3.02
C VAL A 159 -2.33 -12.77 -3.22
N SER A 160 -3.21 -12.94 -4.22
CA SER A 160 -3.94 -14.20 -4.48
C SER A 160 -3.28 -15.12 -5.52
N LEU A 161 -2.38 -14.60 -6.36
CA LEU A 161 -1.65 -15.36 -7.40
C LEU A 161 -0.30 -15.93 -6.94
N THR A 162 0.09 -15.73 -5.68
CA THR A 162 1.29 -16.32 -5.06
C THR A 162 0.91 -17.23 -3.90
#